data_AF-A0A377CYE0-F1
#
_entry.id   AF-A0A377CYE0-F1
#
_cell.length_a   1.000
_cell.length_b   1.000
_cell.length_c   1.000
_cell.angle_alpha   90.00
_cell.angle_beta   90.00
_cell.angle_gamma   90.00
#
_symmetry.space_group_name_H-M   'P 1'
#
loop_
_entity.id
_entity.type
_entity.pdbx_description
1 polymer ?
#
loop_
_entity_poly.entity_id
_entity_poly.type
_entity_poly.pdbx_seq_one_letter_code
_entity_poly.pdbx_strand_id
1 'polypeptide(L)' 'MVDKAVTVKCDTVGSVFGHIEASVLLEVERCLAVFLGIAK' A
#
# COMPACT_ATOMS: atom_id res chain seq x y z
N MET A 1 3.45 -2.90 -5.57
CA MET A 1 2.41 -3.42 -6.48
C MET A 1 1.08 -3.30 -5.77
N VAL A 2 0.21 -2.37 -6.19
CA VAL A 2 -1.12 -2.16 -5.58
C VAL A 2 -2.13 -3.25 -5.98
N ASP A 3 -1.88 -3.95 -7.09
CA ASP A 3 -2.68 -5.06 -7.61
C ASP A 3 -2.63 -6.33 -6.73
N LYS A 4 -1.71 -6.38 -5.78
CA LYS A 4 -1.52 -7.50 -4.84
C LYS A 4 -1.79 -7.11 -3.39
N ALA A 5 -2.58 -6.07 -3.16
CA ALA A 5 -2.98 -5.68 -1.81
C ALA A 5 -3.77 -6.83 -1.16
N VAL A 6 -3.28 -7.32 -0.02
CA VAL A 6 -3.90 -8.40 0.76
C VAL A 6 -3.96 -8.04 2.23
N THR A 7 -4.95 -8.56 2.93
CA THR A 7 -5.01 -8.51 4.39
C THR A 7 -4.34 -9.75 4.95
N VAL A 8 -3.38 -9.59 5.86
CA VAL A 8 -2.68 -10.68 6.54
C VAL A 8 -2.86 -10.56 8.05
N LYS A 9 -2.69 -11.67 8.78
CA LYS A 9 -2.75 -11.63 10.24
C LYS A 9 -1.47 -10.96 10.81
N CYS A 10 -1.61 -10.22 11.90
CA CYS A 10 -0.52 -9.44 12.48
C CYS A 10 0.67 -10.32 12.93
N ASP A 11 0.40 -11.52 13.43
CA ASP A 11 1.41 -12.51 13.83
C ASP A 11 2.24 -13.06 12.66
N THR A 12 1.80 -12.86 11.42
CA THR A 12 2.54 -13.24 10.21
C THR A 12 3.44 -12.12 9.66
N VAL A 13 3.38 -10.92 10.25
CA VAL A 13 4.21 -9.78 9.83
C VAL A 13 5.61 -9.94 10.41
N GLY A 14 6.62 -9.89 9.55
CA GLY A 14 8.02 -9.96 9.95
C GLY A 14 8.53 -8.65 10.59
N SER A 15 9.84 -8.60 10.86
CA SER A 15 10.49 -7.40 11.38
C SER A 15 10.33 -6.19 10.44
N VAL A 16 10.28 -4.99 11.02
CA VAL A 16 10.28 -3.73 10.26
C VAL A 16 11.56 -3.65 9.44
N PHE A 17 11.41 -3.45 8.13
CA PHE A 17 12.54 -3.33 7.19
C PHE A 17 12.88 -1.88 6.83
N GLY A 18 12.02 -0.91 7.17
CA GLY A 18 12.20 0.49 6.87
C GLY A 18 10.91 1.30 6.96
N HIS A 19 11.00 2.56 6.54
CA HIS A 19 9.88 3.50 6.47
C HIS A 19 9.88 4.21 5.12
N ILE A 20 8.71 4.62 4.67
CA ILE A 20 8.51 5.32 3.41
C ILE A 20 8.15 6.78 3.73
N GLU A 21 8.67 7.72 2.93
CA GLU A 21 8.34 9.14 3.07
C GLU A 21 6.89 9.41 2.66
N ALA A 22 6.26 10.41 3.27
CA ALA A 22 4.88 10.79 2.97
C ALA A 22 4.63 11.13 1.48
N SER A 23 5.62 11.72 0.82
CA SER A 23 5.59 12.05 -0.61
C SER A 23 5.36 10.80 -1.48
N VAL A 24 6.03 9.70 -1.15
CA VAL A 24 5.92 8.41 -1.84
C VAL A 24 4.60 7.74 -1.48
N LEU A 25 4.12 7.88 -0.24
CA LEU A 25 2.83 7.33 0.19
C LEU A 25 1.66 7.93 -0.62
N LEU A 26 1.71 9.22 -0.97
CA LEU A 26 0.72 9.87 -1.84
C LEU A 26 0.64 9.22 -3.23
N GLU A 27 1.77 8.77 -3.79
CA GLU A 27 1.77 8.05 -5.06
C GLU A 27 1.09 6.68 -4.94
N VAL A 28 1.36 5.96 -3.84
CA VAL A 28 0.70 4.67 -3.55
C VAL A 28 -0.82 4.85 -3.40
N GLU A 29 -1.26 5.88 -2.70
CA GLU A 29 -2.69 6.21 -2.53
C GLU A 29 -3.38 6.49 -3.86
N ARG A 30 -2.75 7.28 -4.75
CA ARG A 30 -3.29 7.57 -6.09
C ARG A 30 -3.41 6.31 -6.93
N CYS A 31 -2.38 5.46 -6.95
CA CYS A 31 -2.42 4.19 -7.67
C CYS A 31 -3.50 3.26 -7.10
N LEU A 32 -3.65 3.23 -5.78
CA LEU A 32 -4.68 2.43 -5.12
C LEU A 32 -6.10 2.93 -5.46
N ALA A 33 -6.32 4.25 -5.48
CA ALA A 33 -7.59 4.83 -5.85
C ALA A 33 -8.01 4.48 -7.29
N VAL A 34 -7.06 4.48 -8.23
CA VAL A 34 -7.32 4.05 -9.61
C VAL A 34 -7.59 2.54 -9.68
N PHE A 35 -6.76 1.72 -9.01
CA PHE A 35 -6.92 0.26 -9.01
C PHE A 35 -8.27 -0.19 -8.43
N LEU A 36 -8.75 0.49 -7.38
CA LEU A 36 -10.05 0.23 -6.76
C LEU A 36 -11.23 0.86 -7.52
N GLY A 37 -10.98 1.63 -8.58
CA GLY A 37 -12.02 2.33 -9.35
C GLY A 37 -12.66 3.52 -8.61
N ILE A 38 -11.99 4.05 -7.57
CA ILE A 38 -12.42 5.22 -6.80
C ILE A 38 -12.10 6.52 -7.57
N ALA A 39 -10.96 6.54 -8.26
CA ALA A 39 -10.52 7.64 -9.11
C ALA A 39 -10.34 7.16 -10.56
N LYS A 40 -10.38 8.10 -11.50
CA LYS A 40 -10.16 7.86 -12.94
C LYS A 40 -8.76 8.26 -13.35
#